data_AF-A0A850S9U8-F1
#
_entry.id   AF-A0A850S9U8-F1
#
_cell.length_a   1.000
_cell.length_b   1.000
_cell.length_c   1.000
_cell.angle_alpha   90.00
_cell.angle_beta   90.00
_cell.angle_gamma   90.00
#
_symmetry.space_group_name_H-M   'P 1'
#
loop_
_entity.id
_entity.type
_entity.pdbx_description
1 polymer ?
#
loop_
_entity_poly.entity_id
_entity_poly.type
_entity_poly.pdbx_seq_one_letter_code
_entity_poly.pdbx_strand_id
1 'polypeptide(L)'
;MYFDLYKVGFYPAVSKCIECGKEHSEDQIREAILRATREFNPYHDPKTGRFASGGSGNGSKTTNQKPPSYRVAADSFAKFAATTEFEEYTYRPKTGKGYGLKSGKEVAKEFHRDFSNGKDDDVTVIAVTNNIGDLNDKTERAYDRLLQSNEEPLLGVWKSDSGDRYTDVSSVKIGLDIVKVKKLLRENNQEAAMIVTKEGEVDFIYVD
;
A
#
# COMPACT_ATOMS: atom_id res chain seq x y z
N MET A 1 -16.96 -23.78 0.54
CA MET A 1 -16.18 -24.23 -0.63
C MET A 1 -15.24 -23.08 -0.96
N TYR A 2 -13.98 -23.17 -0.51
CA TYR A 2 -12.98 -22.11 -0.65
C TYR A 2 -12.14 -22.39 -1.91
N PHE A 3 -11.98 -21.40 -2.77
CA PHE A 3 -11.08 -21.48 -3.93
C PHE A 3 -9.65 -21.22 -3.46
N ASP A 4 -8.80 -22.22 -3.63
CA ASP A 4 -7.38 -22.19 -3.26
C ASP A 4 -6.58 -21.73 -4.50
N LEU A 5 -6.36 -20.42 -4.64
CA LEU A 5 -5.73 -19.81 -5.84
C LEU A 5 -4.18 -19.83 -5.81
N TYR A 6 -3.56 -20.49 -4.85
CA TYR A 6 -2.10 -20.52 -4.69
C TYR A 6 -1.51 -21.85 -5.17
N LYS A 7 -1.41 -22.04 -6.49
CA LYS A 7 -0.51 -23.05 -7.11
C LYS A 7 -0.39 -22.84 -8.62
N VAL A 8 0.03 -21.65 -9.05
CA VAL A 8 0.55 -21.46 -10.41
C VAL A 8 2.04 -21.15 -10.28
N GLY A 9 2.85 -22.20 -10.30
CA GLY A 9 4.30 -22.05 -10.44
C GLY A 9 4.59 -21.54 -11.85
N PHE A 10 5.27 -20.39 -11.94
CA PHE A 10 5.77 -19.86 -13.20
C PHE A 10 6.87 -20.79 -13.74
N TYR A 11 6.52 -21.61 -14.72
CA TYR A 11 7.48 -22.26 -15.62
C TYR A 11 7.07 -21.90 -17.05
N PRO A 12 8.02 -21.57 -17.94
CA PRO A 12 7.70 -21.26 -19.32
C PRO A 12 7.29 -22.55 -20.02
N ALA A 13 6.18 -22.48 -20.76
CA ALA A 13 5.51 -23.54 -21.53
C ALA A 13 4.49 -24.42 -20.75
N VAL A 14 3.22 -24.12 -21.01
CA VAL A 14 2.01 -24.97 -20.82
C VAL A 14 1.66 -25.31 -19.36
N SER A 15 0.77 -24.52 -18.75
CA SER A 15 0.24 -24.81 -17.41
C SER A 15 -0.98 -25.73 -17.50
N LYS A 16 -0.85 -26.95 -16.98
CA LYS A 16 -1.96 -27.92 -16.87
C LYS A 16 -2.86 -27.52 -15.70
N CYS A 17 -4.15 -27.34 -15.95
CA CYS A 17 -5.11 -27.02 -14.89
C CYS A 17 -5.22 -28.20 -13.92
N ILE A 18 -4.98 -27.95 -12.63
CA ILE A 18 -4.93 -28.97 -11.58
C ILE A 18 -6.32 -29.62 -11.36
N GLU A 19 -7.40 -28.86 -11.55
CA GLU A 19 -8.77 -29.34 -11.29
C GLU A 19 -9.35 -30.16 -12.44
N CYS A 20 -9.07 -29.79 -13.69
CA CYS A 20 -9.65 -30.48 -14.85
C CYS A 20 -8.65 -31.35 -15.63
N GLY A 21 -7.37 -31.31 -15.27
CA GLY A 21 -6.29 -32.09 -15.89
C GLY A 21 -5.99 -31.72 -17.35
N LYS A 22 -6.62 -30.67 -17.89
CA LYS A 22 -6.46 -30.23 -19.28
C LYS A 22 -5.36 -29.19 -19.40
N GLU A 23 -4.67 -29.23 -20.52
CA GLU A 23 -3.73 -28.20 -20.93
C GLU A 23 -4.53 -27.02 -21.50
N HIS A 24 -4.19 -25.82 -21.03
CA HIS A 24 -4.79 -24.58 -21.50
C HIS A 24 -3.72 -23.76 -22.21
N SER A 25 -4.11 -23.11 -23.31
CA SER A 25 -3.22 -22.14 -23.95
C SER A 25 -3.00 -20.93 -23.02
N GLU A 26 -1.90 -20.20 -23.21
CA GLU A 26 -1.63 -18.97 -22.45
C GLU A 26 -2.78 -17.97 -22.53
N ASP A 27 -3.42 -17.85 -23.71
CA ASP A 27 -4.58 -17.00 -23.91
C ASP A 27 -5.80 -17.44 -23.09
N GLN A 28 -6.03 -18.75 -22.95
CA GLN A 28 -7.13 -19.28 -22.13
C GLN A 28 -6.90 -19.05 -20.64
N ILE A 29 -5.65 -19.20 -20.19
CA ILE A 29 -5.26 -18.92 -18.79
C ILE A 29 -5.40 -17.41 -18.51
N ARG A 30 -4.93 -16.58 -19.44
CA ARG A 30 -5.05 -15.12 -19.35
C ARG A 30 -6.50 -14.67 -19.29
N GLU A 31 -7.36 -15.16 -20.19
CA GLU A 31 -8.79 -14.83 -20.17
C GLU A 31 -9.48 -15.31 -18.90
N ALA A 32 -9.13 -16.48 -18.36
CA ALA A 32 -9.68 -16.96 -17.09
C ALA A 32 -9.29 -16.06 -15.90
N ILE A 33 -8.03 -15.61 -15.83
CA ILE A 33 -7.56 -14.67 -14.80
C ILE A 33 -8.23 -13.31 -14.96
N LEU A 34 -8.36 -12.81 -16.20
CA LEU A 34 -9.03 -11.54 -16.48
C LEU A 34 -10.51 -11.59 -16.11
N ARG A 35 -11.17 -12.72 -16.38
CA ARG A 35 -12.56 -12.95 -16.00
C ARG A 35 -12.73 -13.02 -14.49
N ALA A 36 -11.90 -13.79 -13.80
CA ALA A 36 -11.93 -13.86 -12.33
C ALA A 36 -11.68 -12.48 -11.69
N THR A 37 -10.72 -11.72 -12.24
CA THR A 37 -10.44 -10.33 -11.80
C THR A 37 -11.64 -9.41 -12.03
N ARG A 38 -12.34 -9.53 -13.16
CA ARG A 38 -13.56 -8.75 -13.47
C ARG A 38 -14.76 -9.15 -12.59
N GLU A 39 -14.92 -10.44 -12.30
CA GLU A 39 -16.01 -10.94 -11.46
C GLU A 39 -15.81 -10.56 -9.98
N PHE A 40 -14.56 -10.47 -9.51
CA PHE A 40 -14.23 -10.10 -8.13
C PHE A 40 -14.06 -8.57 -7.94
N ASN A 41 -13.67 -7.85 -9.00
CA ASN A 41 -13.50 -6.41 -8.98
C ASN A 41 -13.90 -5.78 -10.33
N PRO A 42 -15.21 -5.50 -10.54
CA PRO A 42 -15.75 -5.09 -11.83
C PRO A 42 -15.26 -3.72 -12.31
N TYR A 43 -14.54 -2.97 -11.46
CA TYR A 43 -14.00 -1.65 -11.77
C TYR A 43 -12.53 -1.66 -12.16
N HIS A 44 -11.87 -2.82 -12.24
CA HIS A 44 -10.47 -2.91 -12.64
C HIS A 44 -10.34 -3.01 -14.17
N ASP A 45 -9.65 -2.05 -14.81
CA ASP A 45 -9.25 -2.17 -16.22
C ASP A 45 -7.89 -2.86 -16.35
N PRO A 46 -7.85 -4.11 -16.82
CA PRO A 46 -6.62 -4.87 -16.92
C PRO A 46 -5.68 -4.40 -18.04
N LYS A 47 -6.11 -3.52 -18.96
CA LYS A 47 -5.22 -2.98 -20.00
C LYS A 47 -4.36 -1.83 -19.52
N THR A 48 -4.81 -1.11 -18.49
CA THR A 48 -4.14 0.10 -17.99
C THR A 48 -3.68 -0.03 -16.55
N GLY A 49 -4.07 -1.10 -15.85
CA GLY A 49 -3.83 -1.26 -14.41
C GLY A 49 -4.60 -0.24 -13.56
N ARG A 50 -5.50 0.54 -14.18
CA ARG A 50 -6.28 1.58 -13.52
C ARG A 50 -7.65 1.06 -13.17
N PHE A 51 -8.21 1.55 -12.07
CA PHE A 51 -9.64 1.39 -11.83
C PHE A 51 -10.41 2.34 -12.75
N ALA A 52 -11.37 1.82 -13.50
CA ALA A 52 -12.25 2.62 -14.36
C ALA A 52 -13.00 3.62 -13.48
N SER A 53 -12.76 4.91 -13.74
CA SER A 53 -13.46 6.05 -13.14
C SER A 53 -14.90 6.12 -13.64
N GLY A 54 -15.74 5.20 -13.15
CA GLY A 54 -17.18 5.20 -13.36
C GLY A 54 -17.91 5.83 -12.18
N GLY A 55 -17.98 7.17 -12.15
CA GLY A 55 -18.86 7.89 -11.21
C GLY A 55 -18.33 9.25 -10.77
N SER A 56 -18.32 10.22 -11.69
CA SER A 56 -18.22 11.64 -11.32
C SER A 56 -19.54 12.07 -10.66
N GLY A 57 -19.47 12.61 -9.43
CA GLY A 57 -20.58 13.32 -8.80
C GLY A 57 -20.89 12.89 -7.37
N ASN A 58 -20.65 13.79 -6.43
CA ASN A 58 -21.10 13.82 -5.04
C ASN A 58 -20.43 12.86 -4.03
N GLY A 59 -19.65 13.50 -3.16
CA GLY A 59 -19.54 13.11 -1.76
C GLY A 59 -18.45 12.09 -1.49
N SER A 60 -17.47 12.54 -0.72
CA SER A 60 -16.70 11.69 0.17
C SER A 60 -17.63 10.67 0.84
N LYS A 61 -17.70 9.45 0.30
CA LYS A 61 -18.08 8.27 1.08
C LYS A 61 -16.77 7.70 1.57
N THR A 62 -16.24 8.32 2.62
CA THR A 62 -15.52 7.59 3.66
C THR A 62 -16.39 6.40 4.04
N THR A 63 -16.12 5.24 3.46
CA THR A 63 -16.63 4.01 4.04
C THR A 63 -16.07 4.01 5.46
N ASN A 64 -16.96 3.98 6.45
CA ASN A 64 -16.62 3.78 7.87
C ASN A 64 -16.05 2.36 8.10
N GLN A 65 -15.26 1.85 7.16
CA GLN A 65 -14.55 0.60 7.27
C GLN A 65 -13.41 0.82 8.25
N LYS A 66 -13.44 0.04 9.33
CA LYS A 66 -12.31 -0.12 10.22
C LYS A 66 -11.13 -0.68 9.39
N PRO A 67 -9.89 -0.26 9.64
CA PRO A 67 -8.74 -0.92 9.01
C PRO A 67 -8.80 -2.44 9.25
N PRO A 68 -8.38 -3.26 8.27
CA PRO A 68 -8.39 -4.71 8.42
C PRO A 68 -7.41 -5.18 9.51
N SER A 69 -7.53 -6.44 9.94
CA SER A 69 -6.50 -7.06 10.78
C SER A 69 -5.17 -7.17 10.03
N TYR A 70 -4.06 -7.34 10.76
CA TYR A 70 -2.73 -7.47 10.18
C TYR A 70 -2.66 -8.53 9.08
N ARG A 71 -3.17 -9.74 9.32
CA ARG A 71 -3.11 -10.83 8.32
C ARG A 71 -3.79 -10.46 7.01
N VAL A 72 -4.98 -9.86 7.07
CA VAL A 72 -5.70 -9.41 5.88
C VAL A 72 -4.97 -8.26 5.20
N ALA A 73 -4.39 -7.34 5.98
CA ALA A 73 -3.56 -6.26 5.46
C ALA A 73 -2.33 -6.80 4.72
N ALA A 74 -1.58 -7.72 5.31
CA ALA A 74 -0.39 -8.35 4.75
C ALA A 74 -0.70 -9.12 3.45
N ASP A 75 -1.77 -9.91 3.42
CA ASP A 75 -2.19 -10.63 2.22
C ASP A 75 -2.54 -9.66 1.07
N SER A 76 -3.24 -8.57 1.39
CA SER A 76 -3.61 -7.56 0.40
C SER A 76 -2.39 -6.75 -0.07
N PHE A 77 -1.46 -6.46 0.82
CA PHE A 77 -0.20 -5.80 0.53
C PHE A 77 0.69 -6.65 -0.38
N ALA A 78 0.81 -7.95 -0.12
CA ALA A 78 1.58 -8.86 -0.98
C ALA A 78 1.00 -8.91 -2.41
N LYS A 79 -0.33 -8.91 -2.54
CA LYS A 79 -1.00 -8.84 -3.86
C LYS A 79 -0.69 -7.52 -4.57
N PHE A 80 -0.81 -6.40 -3.86
CA PHE A 80 -0.46 -5.09 -4.40
C PHE A 80 1.02 -5.03 -4.83
N ALA A 81 1.93 -5.49 -3.98
CA ALA A 81 3.37 -5.51 -4.22
C ALA A 81 3.76 -6.33 -5.46
N ALA A 82 3.01 -7.40 -5.77
CA ALA A 82 3.23 -8.23 -6.96
C ALA A 82 2.78 -7.56 -8.27
N THR A 83 1.95 -6.52 -8.21
CA THR A 83 1.35 -5.88 -9.39
C THR A 83 1.75 -4.42 -9.58
N THR A 84 2.28 -3.78 -8.54
CA THR A 84 2.65 -2.36 -8.58
C THR A 84 3.92 -2.14 -9.41
N GLU A 85 3.96 -1.03 -10.13
CA GLU A 85 5.17 -0.55 -10.82
C GLU A 85 6.01 0.39 -9.93
N PHE A 86 5.52 0.75 -8.74
CA PHE A 86 6.25 1.60 -7.80
C PHE A 86 7.40 0.83 -7.14
N GLU A 87 8.62 1.36 -7.23
CA GLU A 87 9.77 0.80 -6.51
C GLU A 87 9.76 1.13 -5.01
N GLU A 88 9.34 2.35 -4.67
CA GLU A 88 9.13 2.84 -3.30
C GLU A 88 7.68 3.31 -3.18
N TYR A 89 6.98 2.88 -2.14
CA TYR A 89 5.57 3.19 -1.97
C TYR A 89 5.09 3.05 -0.54
N THR A 90 3.95 3.68 -0.27
CA THR A 90 3.13 3.38 0.90
C THR A 90 1.78 2.82 0.46
N TYR A 91 1.29 1.80 1.15
CA TYR A 91 0.05 1.09 0.87
C TYR A 91 -0.93 1.26 2.03
N ARG A 92 -2.18 1.59 1.70
CA ARG A 92 -3.27 1.85 2.64
C ARG A 92 -4.22 0.64 2.67
N PRO A 93 -4.10 -0.28 3.65
CA PRO A 93 -4.84 -1.54 3.65
C PRO A 93 -6.36 -1.37 3.71
N LYS A 94 -6.84 -0.31 4.35
CA LYS A 94 -8.28 0.01 4.43
C LYS A 94 -8.93 0.18 3.06
N THR A 95 -8.19 0.69 2.08
CA THR A 95 -8.71 1.04 0.75
C THR A 95 -8.14 0.18 -0.37
N GLY A 96 -7.07 -0.57 -0.10
CA GLY A 96 -6.34 -1.31 -1.13
C GLY A 96 -5.49 -0.44 -2.05
N LYS A 97 -5.30 0.85 -1.72
CA LYS A 97 -4.62 1.82 -2.56
C LYS A 97 -3.16 1.98 -2.16
N GLY A 98 -2.26 2.00 -3.15
CA GLY A 98 -0.85 2.33 -2.97
C GLY A 98 -0.48 3.67 -3.58
N TYR A 99 0.55 4.30 -3.01
CA TYR A 99 1.04 5.62 -3.38
C TYR A 99 2.56 5.57 -3.56
N GLY A 100 3.03 5.69 -4.80
CA GLY A 100 4.43 5.99 -5.12
C GLY A 100 4.69 7.49 -5.00
N LEU A 101 4.92 7.98 -3.78
CA LEU A 101 4.95 9.41 -3.49
C LEU A 101 6.11 10.16 -4.17
N LYS A 102 7.24 9.48 -4.38
CA LYS A 102 8.35 10.00 -5.18
C LYS A 102 8.13 9.86 -6.70
N SER A 103 7.16 9.08 -7.13
CA SER A 103 6.93 8.76 -8.55
C SER A 103 6.11 9.84 -9.28
N GLY A 104 5.48 10.77 -8.57
CA GLY A 104 4.78 11.88 -9.21
C GLY A 104 3.98 12.79 -8.29
N LYS A 105 4.01 14.09 -8.60
CA LYS A 105 3.33 15.17 -7.85
C LYS A 105 1.83 14.93 -7.66
N GLU A 106 1.14 14.40 -8.67
CA GLU A 106 -0.31 14.15 -8.57
C GLU A 106 -0.66 12.99 -7.61
N VAL A 107 0.21 11.98 -7.50
CA VAL A 107 0.06 10.89 -6.52
C VAL A 107 0.27 11.42 -5.10
N ALA A 108 1.25 12.31 -4.91
CA ALA A 108 1.49 12.98 -3.63
C ALA A 108 0.31 13.88 -3.22
N LYS A 109 -0.24 14.67 -4.14
CA LYS A 109 -1.48 15.45 -3.88
C LYS A 109 -2.66 14.57 -3.51
N GLU A 110 -2.79 13.43 -4.19
CA GLU A 110 -3.85 12.48 -3.89
C GLU A 110 -3.72 11.87 -2.51
N PHE A 111 -2.50 11.46 -2.14
CA PHE A 111 -2.19 11.03 -0.78
C PHE A 111 -2.52 12.11 0.25
N HIS A 112 -2.08 13.36 0.01
CA HIS A 112 -2.40 14.48 0.90
C HIS A 112 -3.91 14.62 1.09
N ARG A 113 -4.70 14.65 0.02
CA ARG A 113 -6.17 14.73 0.12
C ARG A 113 -6.78 13.59 0.93
N ASP A 114 -6.28 12.37 0.76
CA ASP A 114 -6.82 11.17 1.39
C ASP A 114 -6.55 11.07 2.90
N PHE A 115 -5.56 11.82 3.40
CA PHE A 115 -5.16 11.87 4.82
C PHE A 115 -5.31 13.24 5.48
N SER A 116 -5.52 14.32 4.72
CA SER A 116 -5.66 15.67 5.27
C SER A 116 -6.92 15.81 6.14
N ASN A 117 -6.91 16.81 7.02
CA ASN A 117 -8.08 17.23 7.80
C ASN A 117 -8.96 18.25 7.03
N GLY A 118 -8.76 18.39 5.70
CA GLY A 118 -9.40 19.41 4.87
C GLY A 118 -8.81 20.82 5.02
N LYS A 119 -7.72 20.99 5.78
CA LYS A 119 -6.92 22.21 5.85
C LYS A 119 -5.63 22.04 5.06
N ASP A 120 -4.92 23.15 4.91
CA ASP A 120 -3.61 23.24 4.27
C ASP A 120 -2.46 22.71 5.16
N ASP A 121 -2.75 21.85 6.13
CA ASP A 121 -1.74 21.25 7.00
C ASP A 121 -1.00 20.14 6.25
N ASP A 122 0.32 20.08 6.42
CA ASP A 122 1.13 19.02 5.84
C ASP A 122 0.81 17.65 6.44
N VAL A 123 0.95 16.60 5.62
CA VAL A 123 0.77 15.21 6.01
C VAL A 123 2.15 14.58 6.22
N THR A 124 2.43 14.13 7.44
CA THR A 124 3.68 13.45 7.80
C THR A 124 3.47 11.96 7.89
N VAL A 125 4.30 11.19 7.19
CA VAL A 125 4.38 9.73 7.31
C VAL A 125 5.59 9.37 8.16
N ILE A 126 5.34 8.65 9.25
CA ILE A 126 6.37 8.27 10.22
C ILE A 126 6.36 6.75 10.33
N ALA A 127 7.45 6.13 9.88
CA ALA A 127 7.70 4.72 10.07
C ALA A 127 7.73 4.38 11.57
N VAL A 128 7.15 3.26 11.92
CA VAL A 128 7.06 2.74 13.31
C VAL A 128 7.92 1.50 13.46
N THR A 129 8.18 0.83 12.33
CA THR A 129 9.18 -0.22 12.19
C THR A 129 10.05 0.11 10.99
N ASN A 130 11.23 -0.50 10.90
CA ASN A 130 12.05 -0.43 9.70
C ASN A 130 12.77 -1.77 9.55
N ASN A 131 12.26 -2.65 8.70
CA ASN A 131 12.78 -4.01 8.57
C ASN A 131 13.44 -4.18 7.22
N ILE A 132 14.69 -4.64 7.22
CA ILE A 132 15.34 -5.11 6.00
C ILE A 132 14.62 -6.38 5.55
N GLY A 133 14.14 -6.40 4.31
CA GLY A 133 13.39 -7.52 3.74
C GLY A 133 11.88 -7.45 3.99
N ASP A 134 11.24 -8.60 4.20
CA ASP A 134 9.78 -8.75 4.23
C ASP A 134 9.14 -8.41 5.60
N LEU A 135 7.81 -8.34 5.60
CA LEU A 135 6.98 -8.27 6.80
C LEU A 135 7.29 -9.43 7.78
N ASN A 136 7.33 -9.14 9.07
CA ASN A 136 7.71 -10.08 10.13
C ASN A 136 6.93 -9.82 11.44
N ASP A 137 7.24 -10.56 12.50
CA ASP A 137 6.54 -10.42 13.78
C ASP A 137 6.65 -9.01 14.41
N LYS A 138 7.71 -8.24 14.07
CA LYS A 138 7.83 -6.84 14.52
C LYS A 138 6.83 -5.96 13.78
N THR A 139 6.63 -6.16 12.47
CA THR A 139 5.61 -5.42 11.72
C THR A 139 4.21 -5.76 12.23
N GLU A 140 3.91 -7.03 12.51
CA GLU A 140 2.62 -7.44 13.09
C GLU A 140 2.32 -6.70 14.39
N ARG A 141 3.24 -6.76 15.37
CA ARG A 141 3.04 -6.10 16.67
C ARG A 141 2.88 -4.58 16.55
N ALA A 142 3.62 -3.94 15.64
CA ALA A 142 3.50 -2.51 15.43
C ALA A 142 2.16 -2.14 14.76
N TYR A 143 1.72 -2.95 13.79
CA TYR A 143 0.43 -2.78 13.12
C TYR A 143 -0.72 -2.88 14.13
N ASP A 144 -0.72 -3.93 14.96
CA ASP A 144 -1.74 -4.14 15.97
C ASP A 144 -1.74 -3.04 17.04
N ARG A 145 -0.57 -2.55 17.44
CA ARG A 145 -0.45 -1.42 18.36
C ARG A 145 -1.11 -0.15 17.78
N LEU A 146 -0.86 0.15 16.51
CA LEU A 146 -1.49 1.30 15.85
C LEU A 146 -3.01 1.16 15.78
N LEU A 147 -3.52 -0.05 15.47
CA LEU A 147 -4.97 -0.32 15.53
C LEU A 147 -5.55 -0.10 16.93
N GLN A 148 -4.86 -0.54 17.97
CA GLN A 148 -5.27 -0.35 19.37
C GLN A 148 -5.28 1.13 19.78
N SER A 149 -4.39 1.93 19.20
CA SER A 149 -4.35 3.39 19.37
C SER A 149 -5.34 4.15 18.47
N ASN A 150 -6.23 3.44 17.76
CA ASN A 150 -7.19 4.01 16.81
C ASN A 150 -6.53 4.80 15.67
N GLU A 151 -5.31 4.41 15.31
CA GLU A 151 -4.58 4.93 14.16
C GLU A 151 -4.77 4.00 12.96
N GLU A 152 -4.75 4.58 11.76
CA GLU A 152 -4.76 3.81 10.53
C GLU A 152 -3.31 3.46 10.13
N PRO A 153 -2.91 2.18 10.17
CA PRO A 153 -1.56 1.80 9.81
C PRO A 153 -1.41 1.70 8.30
N LEU A 154 -0.27 2.15 7.79
CA LEU A 154 0.17 1.93 6.41
C LEU A 154 1.27 0.87 6.36
N LEU A 155 1.41 0.22 5.21
CA LEU A 155 2.52 -0.70 4.94
C LEU A 155 3.38 -0.10 3.83
N GLY A 156 4.67 0.06 4.08
CA GLY A 156 5.59 0.75 3.17
C GLY A 156 6.68 -0.14 2.62
N VAL A 157 7.21 0.23 1.44
CA VAL A 157 8.49 -0.25 0.92
C VAL A 157 9.34 0.96 0.58
N TRP A 158 10.57 0.97 1.08
CA TRP A 158 11.55 2.04 0.87
C TRP A 158 12.91 1.47 0.51
N LYS A 159 13.73 2.28 -0.14
CA LYS A 159 15.14 1.95 -0.40
C LYS A 159 16.02 2.96 0.33
N SER A 160 17.06 2.47 1.00
CA SER A 160 18.15 3.34 1.44
C SER A 160 19.01 3.79 0.26
N ASP A 161 19.90 4.75 0.52
CA ASP A 161 20.91 5.17 -0.45
C ASP A 161 21.89 4.04 -0.84
N SER A 162 22.08 3.04 0.04
CA SER A 162 22.84 1.82 -0.25
C SER A 162 22.10 0.82 -1.15
N GLY A 163 20.80 1.05 -1.41
CA GLY A 163 19.94 0.16 -2.19
C GLY A 163 19.29 -0.96 -1.38
N ASP A 164 19.47 -0.97 -0.05
CA ASP A 164 18.79 -1.93 0.81
C ASP A 164 17.28 -1.67 0.82
N ARG A 165 16.50 -2.73 0.65
CA ARG A 165 15.04 -2.65 0.64
C ARG A 165 14.50 -2.85 2.05
N TYR A 166 13.70 -1.90 2.48
CA TYR A 166 13.03 -1.92 3.76
C TYR A 166 11.53 -2.04 3.58
N THR A 167 10.91 -2.85 4.44
CA THR A 167 9.46 -2.91 4.60
C THR A 167 9.08 -2.40 5.98
N ASP A 168 8.13 -1.48 6.04
CA ASP A 168 7.69 -0.86 7.29
C ASP A 168 6.19 -0.93 7.53
N VAL A 169 5.85 -0.64 8.78
CA VAL A 169 4.55 -0.15 9.18
C VAL A 169 4.70 1.32 9.53
N SER A 170 3.84 2.17 8.97
CA SER A 170 3.88 3.61 9.17
C SER A 170 2.59 4.14 9.78
N SER A 171 2.70 5.24 10.50
CA SER A 171 1.58 6.06 10.97
C SER A 171 1.53 7.38 10.20
N VAL A 172 0.32 7.93 10.03
CA VAL A 172 0.13 9.24 9.39
C VAL A 172 -0.27 10.27 10.44
N LYS A 173 0.42 11.41 10.44
CA LYS A 173 0.18 12.54 11.32
C LYS A 173 -0.05 13.80 10.47
N ILE A 174 -0.83 14.75 10.99
CA ILE A 174 -1.22 15.96 10.26
C ILE A 174 -0.77 17.18 11.07
N GLY A 175 -0.16 18.16 10.41
CA GLY A 175 0.17 19.46 11.02
C GLY A 175 1.15 19.37 12.19
N LEU A 176 2.08 18.41 12.15
CA LEU A 176 3.14 18.32 13.16
C LEU A 176 4.22 19.36 12.88
N ASP A 177 4.62 20.08 13.93
CA ASP A 177 5.85 20.86 13.89
C ASP A 177 7.10 19.96 13.89
N ILE A 178 8.21 20.49 13.38
CA ILE A 178 9.49 19.77 13.24
C ILE A 178 10.00 19.19 14.56
N VAL A 179 9.74 19.85 15.70
CA VAL A 179 10.20 19.39 17.02
C VAL A 179 9.47 18.12 17.40
N LYS A 180 8.15 18.06 17.18
CA LYS A 180 7.34 16.85 17.40
C LYS A 180 7.71 15.73 16.44
N VAL A 181 7.96 16.04 15.16
CA VAL A 181 8.42 15.02 14.18
C VAL A 181 9.73 14.40 14.65
N LYS A 182 10.75 15.21 14.97
CA LYS A 182 12.05 14.72 15.48
C LYS A 182 11.90 13.92 16.77
N LYS A 183 10.98 14.29 17.66
CA LYS A 183 10.69 13.53 18.88
C LYS A 183 10.13 12.14 18.54
N LEU A 184 9.12 12.06 17.67
CA LEU A 184 8.51 10.78 17.26
C LEU A 184 9.51 9.89 16.52
N LEU A 185 10.40 10.47 15.71
CA LEU A 185 11.46 9.71 15.05
C LEU A 185 12.40 9.05 16.06
N ARG A 186 12.84 9.78 17.10
CA ARG A 186 13.65 9.22 18.20
C ARG A 186 12.90 8.14 18.97
N GLU A 187 11.63 8.36 19.30
CA GLU A 187 10.80 7.38 20.02
C GLU A 187 10.59 6.07 19.24
N ASN A 188 10.57 6.14 17.90
CA ASN A 188 10.43 4.98 17.02
C ASN A 188 11.77 4.46 16.46
N ASN A 189 12.91 5.04 16.88
CA ASN A 189 14.24 4.73 16.37
C ASN A 189 14.30 4.77 14.83
N GLN A 190 13.82 5.88 14.27
CA GLN A 190 13.79 6.14 12.82
C GLN A 190 14.72 7.28 12.46
N GLU A 191 15.32 7.17 11.28
CA GLU A 191 16.26 8.17 10.75
C GLU A 191 15.53 9.35 10.10
N ALA A 192 14.38 9.09 9.46
CA ALA A 192 13.65 10.09 8.71
C ALA A 192 12.13 9.93 8.79
N ALA A 193 11.42 11.05 8.68
CA ALA A 193 9.99 11.13 8.38
C ALA A 193 9.82 11.77 7.01
N MET A 194 8.82 11.32 6.27
CA MET A 194 8.43 11.92 5.00
C MET A 194 7.31 12.93 5.25
N ILE A 195 7.42 14.10 4.64
CA ILE A 195 6.37 15.13 4.62
C ILE A 195 5.81 15.22 3.21
N VAL A 196 4.49 15.31 3.11
CA VAL A 196 3.76 15.55 1.87
C VAL A 196 2.94 16.82 2.04
N THR A 197 3.19 17.81 1.18
CA THR A 197 2.47 19.09 1.17
C THR A 197 1.19 19.00 0.35
N LYS A 198 0.29 19.98 0.49
CA LYS A 198 -0.95 20.06 -0.32
C LYS A 198 -0.66 20.24 -1.81
N GLU A 199 0.47 20.87 -2.15
CA GLU A 199 0.94 21.02 -3.53
C GLU A 199 1.48 19.71 -4.10
N GLY A 200 1.67 18.67 -3.28
CA GLY A 200 2.27 17.39 -3.69
C GLY A 200 3.79 17.41 -3.74
N GLU A 201 4.42 18.29 -2.96
CA GLU A 201 5.85 18.25 -2.71
C GLU A 201 6.13 17.22 -1.62
N VAL A 202 7.26 16.52 -1.75
CA VAL A 202 7.66 15.44 -0.85
C VAL A 202 9.05 15.75 -0.32
N ASP A 203 9.15 15.95 1.00
CA ASP A 203 10.39 16.27 1.70
C ASP A 203 10.66 15.26 2.81
N PHE A 204 11.90 15.26 3.33
CA PHE A 204 12.32 14.40 4.43
C PHE A 204 12.85 15.24 5.60
N ILE A 205 12.37 14.93 6.81
CA ILE A 205 12.93 15.43 8.06
C ILE A 205 13.76 14.32 8.68
N TYR A 206 15.03 14.60 8.95
CA TYR A 206 15.96 13.68 9.60
C TYR A 206 16.14 13.97 11.09
N VAL A 207 16.54 12.95 11.86
CA VAL A 207 17.05 13.16 13.22
C VAL A 207 18.52 13.58 13.12
N ASP A 208 18.84 14.76 13.67
CA ASP A 208 20.24 15.20 13.83
C ASP A 208 20.99 14.36 14.86
#